data_AF-A0A932F0A7-F1
#
_entry.id   AF-A0A932F0A7-F1
#
_cell.length_a   1.000
_cell.length_b   1.000
_cell.length_c   1.000
_cell.angle_alpha   90.00
_cell.angle_beta   90.00
_cell.angle_gamma   90.00
#
_symmetry.space_group_name_H-M   'P 1'
#
loop_
_entity.id
_entity.type
_entity.pdbx_description
1 polymer ?
#
loop_
_entity_poly.entity_id
_entity_poly.type
_entity_poly.pdbx_seq_one_letter_code
_entity_poly.pdbx_strand_id
1 'polypeptide(L)' 'LSAGREDMSEETQALCFLAGANSIFYGPKLLTTPNPGRDRDMALLDKLGLRPME' A
#
# COMPACT_ATOMS: atom_id res chain seq x y z
N LEU A 1 -2.71 5.05 -4.13
CA LEU A 1 -1.92 4.04 -4.86
C LEU A 1 -2.84 2.92 -5.30
N SER A 2 -3.11 2.89 -6.60
CA SER A 2 -4.20 2.08 -7.16
C SER A 2 -3.70 0.78 -7.81
N ALA A 3 -2.76 0.83 -8.75
CA ALA A 3 -2.24 -0.36 -9.42
C ALA A 3 -0.71 -0.46 -9.30
N GLY A 4 -0.18 -1.68 -9.39
CA GLY A 4 1.27 -1.95 -9.46
C GLY A 4 2.01 -1.98 -8.13
N ARG A 5 1.31 -1.89 -6.98
CA ARG A 5 1.96 -1.93 -5.66
C ARG A 5 2.67 -3.25 -5.37
N GLU A 6 2.25 -4.33 -6.01
CA GLU A 6 2.90 -5.65 -5.88
C GLU A 6 4.36 -5.59 -6.33
N ASP A 7 4.63 -4.84 -7.40
CA ASP A 7 5.94 -4.69 -8.02
C ASP A 7 6.75 -3.52 -7.42
N MET A 8 6.16 -2.73 -6.52
CA MET A 8 6.84 -1.59 -5.87
C MET A 8 7.62 -2.04 -4.64
N SER A 9 8.83 -1.49 -4.48
CA SER A 9 9.60 -1.64 -3.25
C SER A 9 8.92 -0.92 -2.08
N GLU A 10 9.28 -1.31 -0.85
CA GLU A 10 8.73 -0.72 0.37
C GLU A 10 9.05 0.78 0.45
N GLU A 11 10.27 1.15 0.08
CA GLU A 11 10.78 2.51 0.06
C GLU A 11 10.04 3.37 -0.97
N THR A 12 9.72 2.80 -2.14
CA THR A 12 8.94 3.49 -3.17
C THR A 12 7.53 3.79 -2.66
N GLN A 13 6.88 2.84 -1.99
CA GLN A 13 5.57 3.07 -1.41
C GLN A 13 5.62 4.10 -0.28
N ALA A 14 6.66 4.07 0.57
CA ALA A 14 6.89 5.07 1.60
C ALA A 14 7.05 6.48 1.01
N LEU A 15 7.83 6.62 -0.07
CA LEU A 15 7.97 7.89 -0.80
C LEU A 15 6.64 8.37 -1.38
N CYS A 16 5.80 7.47 -1.89
CA CYS A 16 4.47 7.85 -2.36
C CYS A 16 3.58 8.39 -1.22
N PHE A 17 3.62 7.78 -0.04
CA PHE A 17 2.90 8.31 1.13
C PHE A 17 3.46 9.68 1.55
N LEU A 18 4.78 9.84 1.56
CA LEU A 18 5.42 11.14 1.83
C LEU A 18 5.05 12.21 0.79
N ALA A 19 4.92 11.82 -0.48
CA ALA A 19 4.51 12.70 -1.57
C ALA A 19 3.01 13.09 -1.53
N GLY A 20 2.25 12.56 -0.57
CA GLY A 20 0.85 12.91 -0.34
C GLY A 20 -0.16 11.87 -0.78
N ALA A 21 0.26 10.68 -1.24
CA ALA A 21 -0.67 9.58 -1.41
C ALA A 21 -1.26 9.18 -0.05
N ASN A 22 -2.58 9.17 0.09
CA ASN A 22 -3.27 8.93 1.35
C ASN A 22 -4.37 7.85 1.26
N SER A 23 -4.42 7.12 0.15
CA SER A 23 -5.40 6.05 -0.09
C SER A 23 -4.77 4.96 -0.94
N ILE A 24 -5.08 3.70 -0.64
CA ILE A 24 -4.57 2.50 -1.32
C ILE A 24 -5.71 1.48 -1.52
N PHE A 25 -5.64 0.64 -2.55
CA PHE A 25 -6.49 -0.55 -2.59
C PHE A 25 -5.96 -1.60 -1.61
N TYR A 26 -6.87 -2.13 -0.81
CA TYR A 26 -6.61 -3.09 0.26
C TYR A 26 -7.28 -4.42 -0.06
N GLY A 27 -6.52 -5.51 -0.02
CA GLY A 27 -6.98 -6.86 -0.34
C GLY A 27 -6.08 -7.57 -1.35
N PRO A 28 -6.28 -8.88 -1.57
CA PRO A 28 -5.32 -9.73 -2.30
C PRO A 28 -5.31 -9.52 -3.83
N LYS A 29 -6.29 -8.82 -4.39
CA LYS A 29 -6.38 -8.57 -5.84
C LYS A 29 -7.10 -7.27 -6.15
N LEU A 30 -6.79 -6.71 -7.32
CA LEU A 30 -7.53 -5.64 -7.97
C LEU A 30 -8.65 -6.23 -8.85
N LEU A 31 -8.94 -5.58 -9.99
CA LEU A 31 -9.96 -6.04 -10.93
C LEU A 31 -9.56 -7.37 -11.61
N THR A 32 -8.31 -7.47 -12.09
CA THR A 32 -7.80 -8.66 -12.80
C THR A 32 -6.38 -9.04 -12.39
N THR A 33 -5.68 -8.21 -11.62
CA THR A 33 -4.28 -8.40 -11.23
C THR A 33 -4.13 -8.63 -9.73
N PRO A 34 -3.03 -9.29 -9.31
CA PRO A 34 -2.65 -9.37 -7.89
C PRO A 34 -2.45 -7.98 -7.27
N ASN A 35 -2.64 -7.90 -5.95
CA ASN A 35 -2.38 -6.72 -5.12
C ASN A 35 -1.67 -7.18 -3.84
N PRO A 36 -0.87 -6.33 -3.19
CA PRO A 36 -0.24 -6.67 -1.93
C PRO A 36 -1.23 -7.24 -0.92
N GLY A 37 -0.82 -8.34 -0.31
CA GLY A 37 -1.59 -9.00 0.72
C GLY A 37 -1.87 -8.08 1.92
N ARG A 38 -2.97 -8.37 2.60
CA ARG A 38 -3.46 -7.63 3.77
C ARG A 38 -2.37 -7.40 4.82
N ASP A 39 -1.60 -8.45 5.12
CA ASP A 39 -0.56 -8.42 6.15
C ASP A 39 0.64 -7.56 5.75
N ARG A 40 1.00 -7.56 4.45
CA ARG A 40 2.08 -6.73 3.92
C ARG A 40 1.71 -5.24 3.99
N ASP A 41 0.47 -4.91 3.69
CA ASP A 41 -0.05 -3.54 3.81
C ASP A 41 -0.06 -3.05 5.25
N MET A 42 -0.54 -3.89 6.19
CA MET A 42 -0.56 -3.53 7.61
C MET A 42 0.86 -3.36 8.17
N ALA A 43 1.80 -4.24 7.80
CA ALA A 43 3.19 -4.13 8.23
C ALA A 43 3.86 -2.85 7.69
N LEU A 44 3.58 -2.47 6.43
CA LEU A 44 4.07 -1.21 5.87
C LEU A 44 3.50 0.00 6.61
N LEU A 45 2.19 0.04 6.84
CA LEU A 45 1.55 1.15 7.55
C LEU A 45 2.10 1.31 8.97
N ASP A 46 2.28 0.20 9.70
CA ASP A 46 2.85 0.18 11.05
C ASP A 46 4.28 0.74 11.07
N LYS A 47 5.14 0.30 10.13
CA LYS A 47 6.51 0.84 9.98
C LYS A 47 6.54 2.34 9.70
N LEU A 48 5.58 2.84 8.91
CA LEU A 48 5.48 4.25 8.56
C LEU A 48 4.76 5.09 9.63
N GLY A 49 4.26 4.47 10.71
CA GLY A 49 3.46 5.14 11.73
C GLY A 49 2.11 5.66 11.22
N LEU A 50 1.60 5.08 10.14
CA LEU A 50 0.34 5.45 9.50
C LEU A 50 -0.79 4.56 10.02
N ARG A 51 -2.00 5.12 10.08
CA ARG A 51 -3.21 4.38 10.47
C ARG A 51 -4.17 4.30 9.30
N PRO A 52 -4.86 3.15 9.11
CA PRO A 52 -5.99 3.09 8.21
C PRO A 52 -7.02 4.15 8.57
N MET A 53 -7.62 4.76 7.56
CA MET A 53 -8.73 5.69 7.75
C MET A 53 -9.99 4.89 8.10
N GLU A 54 -10.71 5.29 9.15
CA GLU A 54 -12.02 4.73 9.50
C GLU A 54 -13.15 5.25 8.62
#